data_AF-A0A925P3L2-F1
#
_entry.id   AF-A0A925P3L2-F1
#
_cell.length_a   1.000
_cell.length_b   1.000
_cell.length_c   1.000
_cell.angle_alpha   90.00
_cell.angle_beta   90.00
_cell.angle_gamma   90.00
#
_symmetry.space_group_name_H-M   'P 1'
#
loop_
_entity.id
_entity.type
_entity.pdbx_description
1 polymer ?
#
loop_
_entity_poly.entity_id
_entity_poly.type
_entity_poly.pdbx_seq_one_letter_code
_entity_poly.pdbx_strand_id
1 'polypeptide(L)' 'SSGVQIILAGGALPQNVYWATVAAADIGTTSQFKGVLLSQTSIVTKTGASVNGRLLAQTAVNLDANAVGP' A
#
# COMPACT_ATOMS: atom_id res chain seq x y z
N SER A 1 8.23 -6.69 4.64
CA SER A 1 8.03 -8.02 5.27
C SER A 1 6.60 -8.48 5.07
N SER A 2 6.32 -9.78 5.16
CA SER A 2 4.97 -10.36 5.06
C SER A 2 4.21 -10.32 6.38
N GLY A 3 2.87 -10.38 6.33
CA GLY A 3 1.99 -10.40 7.50
C GLY A 3 2.04 -9.13 8.36
N VAL A 4 2.56 -8.02 7.84
CA VAL A 4 2.67 -6.76 8.58
C VAL A 4 1.37 -5.98 8.50
N GLN A 5 1.00 -5.31 9.59
CA GLN A 5 -0.21 -4.51 9.67
C GLN A 5 0.10 -3.06 10.08
N ILE A 6 -0.45 -2.10 9.35
CA ILE A 6 -0.44 -0.69 9.73
C ILE A 6 -1.64 -0.43 10.66
N ILE A 7 -1.35 0.03 11.88
CA ILE A 7 -2.36 0.43 12.87
C ILE A 7 -2.49 1.94 12.88
N LEU A 8 -3.70 2.43 12.61
CA LEU A 8 -4.08 3.83 12.79
C LEU A 8 -4.97 3.90 14.03
N ALA A 9 -4.62 4.78 14.96
CA ALA A 9 -5.31 4.95 16.24
C ALA A 9 -5.61 6.43 16.49
N GLY A 10 -6.43 6.73 17.51
CA GLY A 10 -6.70 8.10 17.91
C GLY A 10 -7.45 8.95 16.87
N GLY A 11 -8.25 8.32 16.01
CA GLY A 11 -8.99 9.02 14.94
C GLY A 11 -8.20 9.26 13.65
N ALA A 12 -6.99 8.71 13.52
CA ALA A 12 -6.24 8.77 12.28
C ALA A 12 -6.98 8.08 11.12
N LEU A 13 -7.16 8.81 10.02
CA LEU A 13 -7.86 8.35 8.81
C LEU A 13 -6.84 7.97 7.71
N PRO A 14 -7.00 6.83 7.03
CA PRO A 14 -6.10 6.40 5.94
C PRO A 14 -5.93 7.45 4.83
N GLN A 15 -7.02 8.14 4.44
CA GLN A 15 -6.98 9.18 3.41
C GLN A 15 -6.08 10.39 3.75
N ASN A 16 -5.66 10.53 5.01
CA ASN A 16 -4.76 11.59 5.50
C ASN A 16 -3.33 11.08 5.76
N VAL A 17 -2.99 9.85 5.38
CA VAL A 17 -1.65 9.26 5.55
C VAL A 17 -0.99 9.09 4.19
N TYR A 18 0.20 9.67 4.03
CA TYR A 18 0.95 9.64 2.76
C TYR A 18 2.30 8.96 2.93
N TRP A 19 2.61 8.05 2.01
CA TRP A 19 3.89 7.36 1.91
C TRP A 19 4.48 7.67 0.54
N ALA A 20 5.65 8.29 0.48
CA ALA A 20 6.30 8.65 -0.77
C ALA A 20 7.68 7.99 -0.89
N THR A 21 7.98 7.44 -2.06
CA THR A 21 9.29 6.86 -2.37
C THR A 21 9.70 7.18 -3.81
N VAL A 22 11.00 7.38 -4.01
CA VAL A 22 11.63 7.52 -5.34
C VAL A 22 11.98 6.17 -5.96
N ALA A 23 11.95 5.10 -5.17
CA ALA A 23 12.25 3.73 -5.57
C ALA A 23 10.96 2.90 -5.72
N ALA A 24 11.10 1.61 -6.03
CA ALA A 24 9.96 0.69 -6.05
C ALA A 24 9.42 0.49 -4.64
N ALA A 25 8.11 0.27 -4.52
CA ALA A 25 7.45 -0.01 -3.25
C ALA A 25 6.85 -1.42 -3.24
N ASP A 26 7.27 -2.23 -2.27
CA ASP A 26 6.78 -3.60 -2.07
C ASP A 26 5.87 -3.68 -0.85
N ILE A 27 4.62 -4.12 -1.05
CA ILE A 27 3.72 -4.53 0.03
C ILE A 27 3.80 -6.05 0.15
N GLY A 28 4.28 -6.53 1.30
CA GLY A 28 4.53 -7.96 1.53
C GLY A 28 3.26 -8.81 1.49
N THR A 29 3.42 -10.13 1.30
CA THR A 29 2.27 -11.05 1.26
C THR A 29 1.45 -10.92 2.53
N THR A 30 0.13 -11.08 2.41
CA THR A 30 -0.85 -11.03 3.51
C THR A 30 -0.79 -9.79 4.41
N SER A 31 -0.13 -8.72 3.98
CA SER A 31 0.02 -7.48 4.76
C SER A 31 -1.20 -6.59 4.62
N GLN A 32 -1.47 -5.76 5.63
CA GLN A 32 -2.58 -4.81 5.65
C GLN A 32 -2.05 -3.38 5.63
N PHE A 33 -2.07 -2.76 4.45
CA PHE A 33 -1.58 -1.40 4.22
C PHE A 33 -2.70 -0.37 4.39
N LYS A 34 -2.36 0.79 4.98
CA LYS A 34 -3.27 1.93 5.14
C LYS A 34 -2.59 3.22 4.70
N GLY A 35 -3.21 3.93 3.77
CA GLY A 35 -2.73 5.23 3.28
C GLY A 35 -2.66 5.39 1.76
N VAL A 36 -2.21 6.55 1.33
CA VAL A 36 -1.89 6.87 -0.07
C VAL A 36 -0.41 6.61 -0.30
N LEU A 37 -0.09 5.60 -1.12
CA LEU A 37 1.27 5.25 -1.53
C LEU A 37 1.59 5.91 -2.87
N LEU A 38 2.61 6.77 -2.87
CA LEU A 38 3.18 7.45 -4.03
C LEU A 38 4.54 6.82 -4.34
N SER A 39 4.68 6.23 -5.52
CA SER A 39 5.95 5.68 -6.02
C SER A 39 6.36 6.36 -7.32
N GLN A 40 7.59 6.86 -7.39
CA GLN A 40 8.16 7.35 -8.65
C GLN A 40 8.42 6.21 -9.66
N THR A 41 8.45 4.96 -9.19
CA THR A 41 8.61 3.79 -10.07
C THR A 41 7.40 2.87 -9.91
N SER A 42 7.61 1.60 -9.60
CA SER A 42 6.55 0.61 -9.47
C SER A 42 6.02 0.50 -8.04
N ILE A 43 4.81 -0.02 -7.93
CA ILE A 43 4.24 -0.57 -6.70
C ILE A 43 3.96 -2.05 -6.96
N VAL A 44 4.48 -2.94 -6.11
CA VAL A 44 4.20 -4.37 -6.14
C VAL A 44 3.46 -4.76 -4.87
N THR A 45 2.21 -5.17 -5.03
CA THR A 45 1.39 -5.70 -3.95
C THR A 45 1.40 -7.22 -4.05
N LYS A 46 2.08 -7.88 -3.11
CA LYS A 46 2.28 -9.34 -3.15
C LYS A 46 1.03 -10.10 -2.70
N THR A 47 1.01 -11.39 -2.99
CA THR A 47 -0.14 -12.30 -2.80
C THR A 47 -0.94 -12.03 -1.52
N GLY A 48 -2.23 -11.76 -1.68
CA GLY A 48 -3.19 -11.70 -0.58
C GLY A 48 -3.02 -10.52 0.38
N ALA A 49 -2.17 -9.54 0.07
CA ALA A 49 -2.15 -8.28 0.82
C ALA A 49 -3.44 -7.47 0.56
N SER A 50 -3.82 -6.61 1.51
CA SER A 50 -4.94 -5.69 1.38
C SER A 50 -4.52 -4.25 1.59
N VAL A 51 -5.21 -3.33 0.91
CA VAL A 51 -4.96 -1.90 0.93
C VAL A 51 -6.25 -1.17 1.27
N ASN A 52 -6.19 -0.32 2.29
CA ASN A 52 -7.17 0.74 2.52
C ASN A 52 -6.49 2.08 2.18
N GLY A 53 -6.83 2.63 1.02
CA GLY A 53 -6.24 3.86 0.49
C GLY A 53 -5.98 3.80 -1.01
N ARG A 54 -4.87 4.37 -1.48
CA ARG A 54 -4.57 4.53 -2.93
C ARG A 54 -3.15 4.12 -3.27
N LEU A 55 -2.99 3.45 -4.41
CA LEU A 55 -1.68 3.08 -4.97
C LEU A 55 -1.43 3.92 -6.22
N LEU A 56 -0.51 4.88 -6.15
CA LEU A 56 -0.21 5.85 -7.20
C LEU A 56 1.26 5.69 -7.62
N ALA A 57 1.48 4.93 -8.68
CA ALA A 57 2.80 4.69 -9.28
C ALA A 57 2.96 5.53 -10.56
N GLN A 58 4.15 6.09 -10.81
CA GLN A 58 4.44 6.74 -12.09
C GLN A 58 4.76 5.74 -13.22
N THR A 59 5.00 4.47 -12.90
CA THR A 59 5.14 3.40 -13.91
C THR A 59 4.02 2.37 -13.82
N ALA A 60 4.14 1.36 -12.96
CA ALA A 60 3.23 0.22 -12.92
C ALA A 60 2.77 -0.09 -11.49
N VAL A 61 1.53 -0.56 -11.37
CA VAL A 61 0.99 -1.18 -10.16
C VAL A 61 0.72 -2.65 -10.46
N ASN A 62 1.43 -3.54 -9.78
CA ASN A 62 1.29 -4.99 -9.93
C ASN A 62 0.51 -5.55 -8.73
N LEU A 63 -0.59 -6.26 -9.00
CA LEU A 63 -1.44 -6.88 -7.99
C LEU A 63 -1.44 -8.40 -8.16
N ASP A 64 -1.37 -9.12 -7.06
CA ASP A 64 -1.48 -10.56 -6.96
C ASP A 64 -2.53 -10.92 -5.90
N ALA A 65 -3.76 -11.22 -6.35
CA ALA A 65 -4.90 -11.56 -5.49
C ALA A 65 -5.14 -10.57 -4.34
N ASN A 66 -5.08 -9.25 -4.62
CA ASN A 66 -5.21 -8.20 -3.61
C ASN A 66 -6.60 -7.59 -3.56
N ALA A 67 -7.02 -7.19 -2.35
CA ALA A 67 -8.15 -6.30 -2.14
C ALA A 67 -7.65 -4.86 -1.99
N VAL A 68 -8.15 -3.94 -2.81
CA VAL A 68 -7.83 -2.50 -2.74
C VAL A 68 -9.13 -1.73 -2.57
N GLY A 69 -9.32 -1.12 -1.41
CA GLY A 69 -10.51 -0.35 -1.03
C GLY A 69 -10.19 1.10 -0.68
N PRO A 70 -11.22 1.97 -0.63
CA PRO A 70 -11.08 3.40 -0.37
C PRO A 70 -10.53 3.71 1.02
#